data_AF-A0A4D4MDA5-F1
#
_entry.id   AF-A0A4D4MDA5-F1
#
_cell.length_a   1.000
_cell.length_b   1.000
_cell.length_c   1.000
_cell.angle_alpha   90.00
_cell.angle_beta   90.00
_cell.angle_gamma   90.00
#
_symmetry.space_group_name_H-M   'P 1'
#
loop_
_entity.id
_entity.type
_entity.pdbx_description
1 polymer ?
#
loop_
_entity_poly.entity_id
_entity_poly.type
_entity_poly.pdbx_seq_one_letter_code
_entity_poly.pdbx_strand_id
1 'polypeptide(L)'
;MWSPPLILVRRARASFDLGTTRLEKAQNYLVSPHMIHRDHRYWQQPDTFDPDRFLPGVPHGPTDRSCYVPFGWAPKKCIGNDIGTTQLMGLCYLICTRYRLSVPNSDTLPMACRFAPVPQRFNGRLALAWN
;
A
#
# COMPACT_ATOMS: atom_id res chain seq x y z
N MET A 1 -1.12 5.86 2.90
CA MET A 1 -1.68 5.22 4.13
C MET A 1 -1.40 3.71 4.20
N TRP A 2 -2.31 2.73 4.06
CA TRP A 2 -1.99 1.31 4.41
C TRP A 2 -1.30 0.50 3.31
N SER A 3 -0.33 -0.35 3.68
CA SER A 3 0.44 -1.17 2.72
C SER A 3 0.64 -2.59 3.25
N PRO A 4 -0.02 -3.59 2.66
CA PRO A 4 0.33 -4.99 2.84
C PRO A 4 1.39 -5.38 1.79
N PRO A 5 2.54 -6.00 2.12
CA PRO A 5 3.12 -6.35 3.43
C PRO A 5 3.87 -5.18 4.09
N LEU A 6 3.98 -5.21 5.42
CA LEU A 6 4.70 -4.19 6.19
C LEU A 6 6.21 -4.24 5.96
N ILE A 7 6.75 -5.45 5.92
CA ILE A 7 8.18 -5.71 5.81
C ILE A 7 8.39 -6.86 4.83
N LEU A 8 9.39 -6.69 3.98
CA LEU A 8 9.89 -7.68 3.05
C LEU A 8 11.29 -8.09 3.50
N VAL A 9 11.49 -9.38 3.72
CA VAL A 9 12.83 -9.95 3.93
C VAL A 9 13.45 -10.27 2.57
N ARG A 10 14.72 -9.92 2.41
CA ARG A 10 15.53 -10.23 1.22
C ARG A 10 16.87 -10.77 1.65
N ARG A 11 17.50 -11.55 0.78
CA ARG A 11 18.84 -12.09 0.96
C ARG A 11 19.75 -11.56 -0.14
N ALA A 12 20.88 -10.97 0.24
CA ALA A 12 21.86 -10.44 -0.69
C ALA A 12 22.45 -11.58 -1.54
N ARG A 13 22.48 -11.43 -2.87
CA ARG A 13 23.04 -12.43 -3.80
C ARG A 13 24.55 -12.29 -3.98
N ALA A 14 25.07 -11.10 -3.73
CA ALA A 14 26.49 -10.74 -3.74
C ALA A 14 26.71 -9.70 -2.63
N SER A 15 27.97 -9.48 -2.26
CA SER A 15 28.32 -8.38 -1.36
C SER A 15 28.24 -7.05 -2.13
N PHE A 16 27.70 -6.00 -1.52
CA PHE A 16 27.63 -4.66 -2.11
C PHE A 16 27.57 -3.58 -1.03
N ASP A 17 28.05 -2.39 -1.38
CA ASP A 17 28.00 -1.21 -0.51
C ASP A 17 26.68 -0.46 -0.73
N LEU A 18 26.05 -0.05 0.37
CA LEU A 18 24.82 0.74 0.43
C LEU A 18 25.06 1.97 1.30
N GLY A 19 25.50 3.06 0.66
CA GLY A 19 25.91 4.27 1.37
C GLY A 19 27.09 3.97 2.29
N THR A 20 26.90 4.15 3.60
CA THR A 20 27.92 3.89 4.62
C THR A 20 27.92 2.45 5.14
N THR A 21 27.03 1.59 4.64
CA THR A 21 26.85 0.22 5.14
C THR A 21 27.21 -0.78 4.06
N ARG A 22 28.02 -1.79 4.38
CA ARG A 22 28.29 -2.92 3.49
C ARG A 22 27.37 -4.09 3.83
N LEU A 23 26.70 -4.63 2.82
CA LEU A 23 25.94 -5.88 2.93
C LEU A 23 26.77 -7.02 2.36
N GLU A 24 26.96 -8.08 3.14
CA GLU A 24 27.69 -9.25 2.66
C GLU A 24 26.78 -10.22 1.90
N LYS A 25 27.37 -10.99 0.99
CA LYS A 25 26.68 -12.08 0.29
C LYS A 25 25.98 -12.98 1.31
N ALA A 26 24.77 -13.41 0.99
CA ALA A 26 23.91 -14.22 1.83
C ALA A 26 23.39 -13.56 3.13
N GLN A 27 23.74 -12.31 3.42
CA GLN A 27 23.13 -11.56 4.52
C GLN A 27 21.67 -11.23 4.20
N ASN A 28 20.81 -11.31 5.22
CA ASN A 28 19.43 -10.87 5.12
C ASN A 28 19.32 -9.36 5.40
N TYR A 29 18.42 -8.70 4.68
CA TYR A 29 18.04 -7.31 4.92
C TYR A 29 16.53 -7.14 4.81
N LEU A 30 16.03 -6.07 5.44
CA LEU A 30 14.61 -5.75 5.49
C LEU A 30 14.33 -4.51 4.63
N VAL A 31 13.23 -4.55 3.88
CA VAL A 31 12.71 -3.38 3.15
C VAL A 31 11.25 -3.21 3.54
N SER A 32 10.82 -1.98 3.84
CA SER A 32 9.44 -1.70 4.24
C SER A 32 8.73 -0.80 3.22
N PRO A 33 7.86 -1.37 2.35
CA PRO A 33 6.96 -0.57 1.51
C PRO A 33 6.08 0.37 2.36
N HIS A 34 5.68 -0.08 3.56
CA HIS A 34 4.90 0.72 4.49
C HIS A 34 5.62 2.00 4.94
N MET A 35 6.91 1.93 5.25
CA MET A 35 7.71 3.11 5.59
C MET A 35 7.94 3.98 4.34
N ILE A 36 8.24 3.38 3.19
CA ILE A 36 8.48 4.13 1.95
C ILE A 36 7.24 4.93 1.51
N HIS A 37 6.04 4.34 1.61
CA HIS A 37 4.77 5.02 1.33
C HIS A 37 4.38 6.08 2.38
N ARG A 38 5.13 6.17 3.49
CA ARG A 38 4.93 7.14 4.56
C ARG A 38 6.07 8.13 4.76
N ASP A 39 7.07 8.04 3.91
CA ASP A 39 8.25 8.89 4.05
C ASP A 39 7.92 10.31 3.56
N HIS A 40 7.92 11.26 4.48
CA HIS A 40 7.64 12.67 4.19
C HIS A 40 8.62 13.32 3.20
N ARG A 41 9.79 12.71 2.97
CA ARG A 41 10.71 13.14 1.92
C ARG A 41 10.15 12.95 0.52
N TYR A 42 9.26 11.96 0.35
CA TYR A 42 8.67 11.60 -0.94
C TYR A 42 7.18 11.89 -1.02
N TRP A 43 6.47 11.82 0.11
CA TRP A 43 5.01 11.93 0.16
C TRP A 43 4.56 13.14 0.98
N GLN A 44 3.77 14.02 0.37
CA GLN A 44 3.09 15.08 1.12
C GLN A 44 1.90 14.50 1.90
N GLN A 45 1.82 14.79 3.19
CA GLN A 45 0.74 14.30 4.07
C GLN A 45 0.43 12.79 3.90
N PRO A 46 1.41 11.89 4.11
CA PRO A 46 1.30 10.47 3.74
C PRO A 46 0.20 9.67 4.47
N ASP A 47 -0.21 10.17 5.63
CA ASP A 47 -1.26 9.58 6.46
C ASP A 47 -2.66 10.09 6.10
N THR A 48 -2.77 11.12 5.26
CA THR A 48 -4.05 11.59 4.72
C THR A 48 -4.53 10.64 3.62
N PHE A 49 -5.80 10.22 3.70
CA PHE A 49 -6.45 9.55 2.59
C PHE A 49 -6.87 10.59 1.54
N ASP A 50 -6.08 10.69 0.48
CA ASP A 50 -6.30 11.61 -0.63
C ASP A 50 -6.02 10.85 -1.93
N PRO A 51 -7.07 10.38 -2.63
CA PRO A 51 -6.95 9.70 -3.92
C PRO A 51 -6.46 10.62 -5.05
N ASP A 52 -6.73 11.92 -4.96
CA ASP A 52 -6.49 12.88 -6.05
C ASP A 52 -4.99 13.12 -6.29
N ARG A 53 -4.13 12.81 -5.31
CA ARG A 53 -2.66 12.85 -5.46
C ARG A 53 -2.09 12.00 -6.60
N PHE A 54 -2.87 11.06 -7.13
CA PHE A 54 -2.45 10.22 -8.27
C PHE A 54 -2.91 10.77 -9.63
N LEU A 55 -3.71 11.84 -9.66
CA LEU A 55 -4.18 12.46 -10.88
C LEU A 55 -3.05 13.23 -11.60
N PRO A 56 -3.10 13.30 -12.94
CA PRO A 56 -2.13 14.08 -13.71
C PRO A 56 -2.20 15.57 -13.34
N GLY A 57 -1.05 16.22 -13.22
CA GLY A 57 -0.96 17.66 -12.93
C GLY A 57 -1.09 18.05 -11.45
N VAL A 58 -1.31 17.09 -10.55
CA VAL A 58 -1.42 17.35 -9.11
C VAL A 58 -0.03 17.28 -8.45
N PRO A 59 0.39 18.28 -7.65
CA PRO A 59 1.71 18.34 -7.02
C PRO A 59 1.86 17.45 -5.78
N HIS A 60 0.82 16.72 -5.39
CA HIS A 60 0.73 15.98 -4.13
C HIS A 60 1.08 14.48 -4.24
N GLY A 61 1.32 13.99 -5.46
CA GLY A 61 1.84 12.63 -5.70
C GLY A 61 3.27 12.46 -5.16
N PRO A 62 3.84 11.24 -5.19
CA PRO A 62 5.20 11.04 -4.74
C PRO A 62 6.18 11.83 -5.62
N THR A 63 7.13 12.52 -5.01
CA THR A 63 8.18 13.27 -5.74
C THR A 63 9.03 12.37 -6.63
N ASP A 64 9.17 11.10 -6.24
CA ASP A 64 9.72 10.02 -7.06
C ASP A 64 8.69 8.89 -7.22
N ARG A 65 8.28 8.62 -8.46
CA ARG A 65 7.33 7.53 -8.79
C ARG A 65 7.84 6.15 -8.38
N SER A 66 9.16 5.96 -8.27
CA SER A 66 9.78 4.71 -7.82
C SER A 66 9.45 4.37 -6.36
N CYS A 67 8.96 5.35 -5.59
CA CYS A 67 8.54 5.20 -4.21
C CYS A 67 7.09 4.73 -4.06
N TYR A 68 6.31 4.59 -5.14
CA TYR A 68 5.00 3.93 -5.10
C TYR A 68 5.10 2.47 -5.54
N VAL A 69 5.11 1.58 -4.55
CA VAL A 69 5.51 0.16 -4.67
C VAL A 69 4.53 -0.80 -3.99
N PRO A 70 3.22 -0.70 -4.29
CA PRO A 70 2.18 -1.51 -3.64
C PRO A 70 2.37 -3.02 -3.85
N PHE A 71 3.08 -3.42 -4.91
CA PHE A 71 3.37 -4.81 -5.25
C PHE A 71 4.88 -5.14 -5.25
N GLY A 72 5.70 -4.26 -4.67
CA GLY A 72 7.16 -4.39 -4.60
C GLY A 72 7.88 -4.13 -5.93
N TRP A 73 9.17 -4.46 -5.97
CA TRP A 73 10.07 -4.18 -7.10
C TRP A 73 10.52 -5.43 -7.84
N ALA A 74 10.83 -5.27 -9.13
CA ALA A 74 11.57 -6.27 -9.88
C ALA A 74 12.91 -6.60 -9.18
N PRO A 75 13.41 -7.86 -9.30
CA PRO A 75 12.82 -8.99 -10.03
C PRO A 75 11.81 -9.80 -9.19
N LYS A 76 11.48 -9.35 -7.98
CA LYS A 76 10.57 -10.05 -7.04
C LYS A 76 9.26 -9.28 -6.84
N LYS A 77 8.79 -8.58 -7.89
CA LYS A 77 7.47 -7.94 -7.91
C LYS A 77 6.40 -9.03 -7.77
N CYS A 78 5.30 -8.72 -7.10
CA CYS A 78 4.17 -9.65 -7.01
C CYS A 78 3.74 -10.09 -8.41
N ILE A 79 3.68 -11.40 -8.65
CA ILE A 79 3.18 -11.97 -9.91
C ILE A 79 1.69 -11.64 -10.12
N GLY A 80 0.95 -11.41 -9.04
CA GLY A 80 -0.46 -11.02 -9.06
C GLY A 80 -0.72 -9.52 -9.18
N ASN A 81 0.29 -8.70 -9.53
CA ASN A 81 0.15 -7.24 -9.67
C ASN A 81 -1.05 -6.84 -10.54
N ASP A 82 -1.15 -7.44 -11.72
CA ASP A 82 -2.15 -7.03 -12.73
C ASP A 82 -3.54 -7.56 -12.37
N ILE A 83 -3.62 -8.82 -11.89
CA ILE A 83 -4.87 -9.42 -11.42
C ILE A 83 -5.41 -8.68 -10.20
N GLY A 84 -4.57 -8.42 -9.20
CA GLY A 84 -4.96 -7.73 -7.97
C GLY A 84 -5.44 -6.31 -8.25
N THR A 85 -4.74 -5.58 -9.13
CA THR A 85 -5.18 -4.24 -9.56
C THR A 85 -6.53 -4.29 -10.25
N THR A 86 -6.73 -5.23 -11.18
CA THR A 86 -8.00 -5.39 -11.91
C THR A 86 -9.16 -5.73 -10.97
N GLN A 87 -8.95 -6.65 -10.02
CA GLN A 87 -9.96 -7.01 -9.02
C GLN A 87 -10.32 -5.85 -8.10
N LEU A 88 -9.33 -5.07 -7.66
CA LEU A 88 -9.56 -3.86 -6.84
C LEU A 88 -10.35 -2.80 -7.61
N MET A 89 -9.99 -2.55 -8.87
CA MET A 89 -10.74 -1.63 -9.73
C MET A 89 -12.19 -2.09 -9.92
N GLY A 90 -12.43 -3.39 -10.15
CA GLY A 90 -13.77 -3.96 -10.24
C GLY A 90 -14.57 -3.81 -8.95
N LEU A 91 -13.96 -4.07 -7.80
CA LEU A 91 -14.58 -3.86 -6.48
C LEU A 91 -14.95 -2.40 -6.25
N CYS A 92 -14.03 -1.47 -6.52
CA CYS A 92 -14.29 -0.03 -6.43
C CYS A 92 -15.45 0.38 -7.34
N TYR A 93 -15.45 -0.06 -8.60
CA TYR A 93 -16.55 0.19 -9.53
C TYR A 93 -17.89 -0.28 -8.97
N LEU A 94 -17.97 -1.51 -8.45
CA LEU A 94 -19.20 -2.06 -7.87
C LEU A 94 -19.68 -1.25 -6.66
N ILE A 95 -18.76 -0.89 -5.75
CA ILE A 95 -19.08 -0.08 -4.57
C ILE A 95 -19.51 1.35 -4.96
N CYS A 96 -18.97 1.91 -6.03
CA CYS A 96 -19.31 3.27 -6.47
C CYS A 96 -20.59 3.34 -7.31
N THR A 97 -21.01 2.24 -7.96
CA THR A 97 -22.11 2.29 -8.96
C THR A 97 -23.31 1.41 -8.62
N ARG A 98 -23.12 0.31 -7.88
CA ARG A 98 -24.16 -0.71 -7.64
C ARG A 98 -24.52 -0.87 -6.17
N TYR A 99 -23.53 -0.72 -5.30
CA TYR A 99 -23.72 -0.95 -3.87
C TYR A 99 -23.53 0.33 -3.07
N ARG A 100 -24.02 0.31 -1.83
CA ARG A 100 -23.75 1.32 -0.81
C ARG A 100 -23.12 0.62 0.39
N LEU A 101 -21.91 1.03 0.74
CA LEU A 101 -21.24 0.58 1.96
C LEU A 101 -21.61 1.52 3.11
N SER A 102 -22.10 0.95 4.20
CA SER A 102 -22.42 1.66 5.44
C SER A 102 -21.62 1.04 6.58
N VAL A 103 -20.94 1.88 7.35
CA VAL A 103 -20.07 1.45 8.45
C VAL A 103 -20.47 2.23 9.70
N PRO A 104 -21.09 1.59 10.70
CA PRO A 104 -21.33 2.23 12.00
C PRO A 104 -20.00 2.65 12.64
N ASN A 105 -19.96 3.84 13.22
CA ASN A 105 -18.77 4.39 13.91
C ASN A 105 -17.50 4.38 13.04
N SER A 106 -17.60 4.88 11.80
CA SER A 106 -16.49 4.94 10.84
C SER A 106 -15.33 5.83 11.27
N ASP A 107 -15.55 6.72 12.23
CA ASP A 107 -14.62 7.81 12.56
C ASP A 107 -13.30 7.31 13.16
N THR A 108 -13.32 6.13 13.79
CA THR A 108 -12.10 5.48 14.30
C THR A 108 -12.19 3.97 14.14
N LEU A 109 -11.67 3.43 13.03
CA LEU A 109 -11.45 1.99 12.87
C LEU A 109 -10.01 1.65 13.29
N PRO A 110 -9.80 1.02 14.46
CA PRO A 110 -8.47 0.62 14.89
C PRO A 110 -7.88 -0.41 13.92
N MET A 111 -6.61 -0.28 13.58
CA MET A 111 -5.91 -1.22 12.69
C MET A 111 -5.06 -2.18 13.53
N ALA A 112 -5.13 -3.48 13.25
CA ALA A 112 -4.21 -4.48 13.79
C ALA A 112 -3.08 -4.73 12.81
N CYS A 113 -1.85 -4.80 13.33
CA CYS A 113 -0.75 -5.43 12.64
C CYS A 113 -0.80 -6.95 12.86
N ARG A 114 -1.44 -7.69 11.95
CA ARG A 114 -1.34 -9.17 11.90
C ARG A 114 -0.27 -9.55 10.87
N PHE A 115 -0.54 -10.52 10.01
CA PHE A 115 0.26 -10.76 8.80
C PHE A 115 0.29 -9.52 7.87
N ALA A 116 -0.79 -8.74 7.89
CA ALA A 116 -0.92 -7.45 7.21
C ALA A 116 -1.68 -6.46 8.10
N PRO A 117 -1.63 -5.15 7.80
CA PRO A 117 -2.53 -4.17 8.43
C PRO A 117 -3.97 -4.51 8.07
N VAL A 118 -4.78 -4.84 9.06
CA VAL A 118 -6.21 -5.16 8.88
C VAL A 118 -7.05 -4.34 9.85
N PRO A 119 -8.24 -3.86 9.45
CA PRO A 119 -9.12 -3.18 10.38
C PRO A 119 -9.62 -4.18 11.43
N GLN A 120 -9.55 -3.79 12.69
CA GLN A 120 -10.12 -4.55 13.80
C GLN A 120 -11.61 -4.30 13.89
N ARG A 121 -12.38 -5.36 14.15
CA ARG A 121 -13.82 -5.28 14.43
C ARG A 121 -14.59 -4.52 13.34
N PHE A 122 -14.12 -4.57 12.10
CA PHE A 122 -14.82 -3.97 10.97
C PHE A 122 -16.18 -4.65 10.81
N ASN A 123 -17.24 -3.89 11.03
CA ASN A 123 -18.61 -4.32 10.81
C ASN A 123 -19.25 -3.34 9.82
N GLY A 124 -19.22 -3.68 8.54
CA GLY A 124 -19.83 -2.90 7.48
C GLY A 124 -21.00 -3.65 6.86
N ARG A 125 -22.04 -2.92 6.44
CA ARG A 125 -23.16 -3.45 5.66
C ARG A 125 -23.06 -2.96 4.22
N LEU A 126 -23.12 -3.90 3.29
CA LEU A 126 -23.24 -3.64 1.86
C LEU A 126 -24.69 -3.89 1.43
N ALA A 127 -25.32 -2.90 0.79
CA ALA A 127 -26.67 -3.02 0.23
C ALA A 127 -26.67 -2.56 -1.23
N LEU A 128 -27.64 -3.00 -2.04
CA LEU A 128 -27.85 -2.42 -3.37
C LEU A 128 -28.25 -0.95 -3.21
N ALA A 129 -27.69 -0.07 -4.03
CA ALA A 129 -27.91 1.38 -3.91
C ALA A 129 -29.33 1.83 -4.29
N TRP A 130 -30.10 0.99 -4.99
CA TRP A 130 -31.38 1.35 -5.63
C TRP A 130 -32.57 0.47 -5.18
N ASN A 131 -32.47 -0.18 -4.01
CA ASN A 131 -33.58 -0.89 -3.36
C ASN A 131 -34.00 -0.18 -2.08
#